data_AF-A0A0A1ZK65-F1
#
_entry.id   AF-A0A0A1ZK65-F1
#
_cell.length_a   1.000
_cell.length_b   1.000
_cell.length_c   1.000
_cell.angle_alpha   90.00
_cell.angle_beta   90.00
_cell.angle_gamma   90.00
#
_symmetry.space_group_name_H-M   'P 1'
#
loop_
_entity.id
_entity.type
_entity.pdbx_description
1 polymer ?
#
loop_
_entity_poly.entity_id
_entity_poly.type
_entity_poly.pdbx_seq_one_letter_code
_entity_poly.pdbx_strand_id
1 'polypeptide(L)'
;MLLSNQKRQKIQGIIKRIARDQSITLEERIYVEKFAHYNSTISLWLKKANSFRRNGTKNDGGIDNLLQSFGIDGLDKENHFNPNEDDISDWFGGAPGWLRKS
;
A
#
# COMPACT_ATOMS: atom_id res chain seq x y z
N MET A 1 16.81 -13.10 -4.41
CA MET A 1 17.08 -13.36 -5.85
C MET A 1 17.48 -12.04 -6.50
N LEU A 2 18.65 -11.97 -7.14
CA LEU A 2 19.10 -10.73 -7.80
C LEU A 2 18.22 -10.45 -9.03
N LEU A 3 17.66 -9.24 -9.10
CA LEU A 3 16.82 -8.83 -10.22
C LEU A 3 17.70 -8.43 -11.40
N SER A 4 17.63 -9.15 -12.53
CA SER A 4 18.29 -8.67 -13.76
C SER A 4 17.61 -7.41 -14.29
N ASN A 5 18.36 -6.55 -14.99
CA ASN A 5 17.83 -5.31 -15.56
C ASN A 5 16.62 -5.55 -16.48
N GLN A 6 16.67 -6.57 -17.32
CA GLN A 6 15.56 -6.94 -18.21
C GLN A 6 14.30 -7.33 -17.43
N LYS A 7 14.45 -8.15 -16.38
CA LYS A 7 13.33 -8.54 -15.50
C LYS A 7 12.75 -7.30 -14.79
N ARG A 8 13.61 -6.43 -14.28
CA ARG A 8 13.20 -5.16 -13.65
C ARG A 8 12.34 -4.32 -14.59
N GLN A 9 12.81 -4.09 -15.82
CA GLN A 9 12.09 -3.29 -16.82
C GLN A 9 10.73 -3.91 -17.17
N LYS A 10 10.68 -5.23 -17.36
CA LYS A 10 9.41 -5.94 -17.62
C LYS A 10 8.41 -5.74 -16.48
N ILE A 11 8.84 -5.92 -15.23
CA ILE A 11 7.99 -5.75 -14.04
C ILE A 11 7.51 -4.30 -13.94
N GLN A 12 8.40 -3.33 -14.12
CA GLN A 12 8.04 -1.91 -14.11
C GLN A 12 7.01 -1.55 -15.19
N GLY A 13 7.12 -2.15 -16.38
CA GLY A 13 6.13 -1.98 -17.45
C GLY A 13 4.74 -2.48 -17.06
N ILE A 14 4.65 -3.66 -16.47
CA ILE A 14 3.38 -4.24 -16.00
C ILE A 14 2.79 -3.41 -14.86
N ILE A 15 3.59 -3.05 -13.85
CA ILE A 15 3.16 -2.23 -12.71
C ILE A 15 2.63 -0.86 -13.16
N LYS A 16 3.26 -0.25 -14.16
CA LYS A 16 2.81 1.03 -14.73
C LYS A 16 1.45 0.92 -15.42
N ARG A 17 1.15 -0.23 -16.03
CA ARG A 17 -0.19 -0.54 -16.59
C ARG A 17 -1.23 -0.75 -15.49
N ILE A 18 -0.88 -1.48 -14.43
CA ILE A 18 -1.74 -1.68 -13.25
C ILE A 18 -2.12 -0.33 -12.64
N ALA A 19 -1.16 0.58 -12.43
CA ALA A 19 -1.40 1.89 -11.85
C ALA A 19 -2.35 2.78 -12.67
N ARG A 20 -2.54 2.47 -13.95
CA ARG A 20 -3.41 3.20 -14.90
C ARG A 20 -4.72 2.47 -15.19
N ASP A 21 -5.00 1.41 -14.45
CA ASP A 21 -6.17 0.55 -14.65
C ASP A 21 -6.27 0.00 -16.09
N GLN A 22 -5.12 -0.21 -16.75
CA GLN A 22 -5.08 -0.81 -18.08
C GLN A 22 -5.22 -2.33 -17.97
N SER A 23 -5.81 -2.96 -19.00
CA SER A 23 -5.94 -4.42 -19.05
C SER A 23 -4.55 -5.08 -18.98
N ILE A 24 -4.44 -6.13 -18.17
CA ILE A 24 -3.26 -6.99 -18.05
C ILE A 24 -3.68 -8.45 -18.12
N THR A 25 -2.81 -9.33 -18.60
CA THR A 25 -3.11 -10.75 -18.63
C THR A 25 -2.93 -11.38 -17.26
N LEU A 26 -3.56 -12.54 -17.03
CA LEU A 26 -3.38 -13.31 -15.81
C LEU A 26 -1.91 -13.72 -15.62
N GLU A 27 -1.23 -14.10 -16.70
CA GLU A 27 0.20 -14.45 -16.68
C GLU A 27 1.08 -13.29 -16.23
N GLU A 28 0.81 -12.08 -16.72
CA GLU A 28 1.52 -10.87 -16.29
C GLU A 28 1.30 -10.60 -14.80
N ARG A 29 0.08 -10.80 -14.31
CA ARG A 29 -0.26 -10.63 -12.89
C ARG A 29 0.49 -11.62 -12.01
N ILE A 30 0.40 -12.92 -12.34
CA ILE A 30 1.09 -14.00 -11.63
C ILE A 30 2.61 -13.77 -11.67
N TYR A 31 3.14 -13.32 -12.80
CA TYR A 31 4.55 -13.00 -12.94
C TYR A 31 4.98 -11.92 -11.94
N VAL A 32 4.27 -10.80 -11.87
CA VAL A 32 4.61 -9.72 -10.92
C VAL A 32 4.45 -10.18 -9.47
N GLU A 33 3.35 -10.86 -9.14
CA GLU A 33 3.10 -11.38 -7.78
C GLU A 33 4.20 -12.33 -7.33
N LYS A 34 4.62 -13.26 -8.20
CA LYS A 34 5.74 -14.17 -7.90
C LYS A 34 6.99 -13.40 -7.48
N PHE A 35 7.35 -12.32 -8.16
CA PHE A 35 8.52 -11.53 -7.77
C PHE A 35 8.28 -10.63 -6.55
N ALA A 36 7.06 -10.13 -6.37
CA ALA A 36 6.67 -9.36 -5.20
C ALA A 36 6.80 -10.18 -3.91
N HIS A 37 6.48 -11.48 -3.93
CA HIS A 37 6.63 -12.38 -2.79
C HIS A 37 8.08 -12.50 -2.29
N TYR A 38 9.08 -12.33 -3.16
CA TYR A 38 10.50 -12.48 -2.80
C TYR A 38 11.28 -11.16 -2.77
N ASN A 39 10.66 -10.03 -3.13
CA ASN A 39 11.33 -8.74 -3.23
C ASN A 39 10.43 -7.61 -2.72
N SER A 40 10.82 -7.02 -1.59
CA SER A 40 10.09 -5.94 -0.92
C SER A 40 9.90 -4.70 -1.79
N THR A 41 10.88 -4.35 -2.63
CA THR A 41 10.78 -3.21 -3.54
C THR A 41 9.69 -3.41 -4.59
N ILE A 42 9.57 -4.62 -5.14
CA ILE A 42 8.52 -4.95 -6.12
C ILE A 42 7.16 -5.01 -5.43
N SER A 43 7.09 -5.59 -4.24
CA SER A 43 5.88 -5.57 -3.41
C SER A 43 5.41 -4.15 -3.14
N LEU A 44 6.32 -3.25 -2.76
CA LEU A 44 6.04 -1.83 -2.56
C LEU A 44 5.52 -1.15 -3.84
N TRP A 45 6.16 -1.39 -4.98
CA TRP A 45 5.69 -0.85 -6.26
C TRP A 45 4.28 -1.34 -6.61
N LEU A 46 3.99 -2.63 -6.36
CA LEU A 46 2.68 -3.22 -6.60
C LEU A 46 1.61 -2.62 -5.67
N LYS A 47 1.92 -2.46 -4.37
CA LYS A 47 1.03 -1.78 -3.40
C LYS A 47 0.68 -0.37 -3.85
N LYS A 48 1.69 0.43 -4.23
CA LYS A 48 1.48 1.79 -4.75
C LYS A 48 0.60 1.79 -6.00
N ALA A 49 0.91 0.94 -6.98
CA ALA A 49 0.13 0.85 -8.20
C ALA A 49 -1.34 0.51 -7.93
N ASN A 50 -1.62 -0.44 -7.03
CA ASN A 50 -2.98 -0.77 -6.63
C ASN A 50 -3.66 0.38 -5.88
N SER A 51 -2.94 1.11 -5.04
CA SER A 51 -3.46 2.31 -4.37
C SER A 51 -3.87 3.39 -5.38
N PHE A 52 -3.00 3.70 -6.35
CA PHE A 52 -3.33 4.64 -7.43
C PHE A 52 -4.54 4.18 -8.25
N ARG A 53 -4.60 2.89 -8.58
CA ARG A 53 -5.70 2.30 -9.35
C ARG A 53 -7.04 2.41 -8.63
N ARG A 54 -7.08 2.16 -7.31
CA ARG A 54 -8.33 2.18 -6.51
C ARG A 54 -8.76 3.60 -6.14
N ASN A 55 -7.81 4.44 -5.73
CA ASN A 55 -8.11 5.70 -5.04
C ASN A 55 -7.84 6.94 -5.89
N GLY A 56 -7.34 6.76 -7.12
CA GLY A 56 -6.83 7.84 -7.96
C GLY A 56 -5.55 8.46 -7.39
N THR A 57 -4.96 9.41 -8.11
CA THR A 57 -3.79 10.16 -7.62
C THR A 57 -4.23 11.23 -6.62
N LYS A 58 -3.66 11.19 -5.42
CA LYS A 58 -3.85 12.21 -4.39
C LYS A 58 -2.79 13.30 -4.56
N ASN A 59 -3.23 14.53 -4.82
CA ASN A 59 -2.34 15.67 -5.10
C ASN A 59 -2.47 16.80 -4.06
N ASP A 60 -3.18 16.55 -2.97
CA ASP A 60 -3.50 17.55 -1.94
C ASP A 60 -2.34 17.86 -0.99
N GLY A 61 -1.22 17.12 -1.10
CA GLY A 61 -0.09 17.25 -0.16
C GLY A 61 -0.41 16.78 1.26
N GLY A 62 -1.59 16.19 1.48
CA GLY A 62 -2.07 15.76 2.78
C GLY A 62 -1.56 14.37 3.17
N ILE A 63 -2.11 13.86 4.28
CA ILE A 63 -1.81 12.52 4.80
C ILE A 63 -2.13 11.45 3.75
N ASP A 64 -3.22 11.60 3.00
CA ASP A 64 -3.59 10.67 1.93
C ASP A 64 -2.51 10.54 0.85
N ASN A 65 -1.93 11.67 0.43
CA ASN A 65 -0.82 11.69 -0.51
C ASN A 65 0.43 11.02 0.09
N LEU A 66 0.71 11.23 1.39
CA LEU A 66 1.82 10.55 2.07
C LEU A 66 1.59 9.03 2.10
N LEU A 67 0.43 8.58 2.55
CA LEU A 67 0.06 7.16 2.61
C LEU A 67 0.19 6.50 1.24
N GLN A 68 -0.33 7.16 0.19
CA GLN A 68 -0.20 6.68 -1.18
C GLN A 68 1.26 6.65 -1.66
N SER A 69 2.02 7.71 -1.38
CA SER A 69 3.43 7.84 -1.77
C SER A 69 4.32 6.82 -1.09
N PHE A 70 3.99 6.37 0.12
CA PHE A 70 4.69 5.33 0.85
C PHE A 70 4.12 3.92 0.63
N GLY A 71 3.02 3.77 -0.12
CA GLY A 71 2.38 2.47 -0.34
C GLY A 71 1.84 1.84 0.95
N ILE A 72 1.40 2.70 1.88
CA ILE A 72 0.80 2.31 3.15
C ILE A 72 -0.70 2.11 2.92
N ASP A 73 -1.24 1.06 3.52
CA ASP A 73 -2.67 0.76 3.53
C ASP A 73 -3.37 1.70 4.53
N GLY A 74 -4.54 2.25 4.20
CA GLY A 74 -5.22 3.25 5.06
C GLY A 74 -6.10 4.27 4.33
N LEU A 75 -6.12 4.23 2.99
CA LEU A 75 -7.06 5.00 2.17
C LEU A 75 -8.40 4.30 1.94
N ASP A 76 -8.55 3.07 2.46
CA ASP A 76 -9.77 2.30 2.29
C ASP A 76 -10.87 2.89 3.19
N LYS A 77 -12.08 3.02 2.63
CA LYS A 77 -13.21 3.69 3.29
C LYS A 77 -13.83 2.89 4.44
N GLU A 78 -13.39 1.65 4.64
CA GLU A 78 -13.79 0.77 5.75
C GLU A 78 -13.01 1.10 7.04
N ASN A 79 -12.62 2.36 7.23
CA ASN A 79 -11.98 2.79 8.44
C ASN A 79 -13.07 2.95 9.51
N HIS A 80 -13.15 1.98 10.43
CA HIS A 80 -14.18 1.91 11.47
C HIS A 80 -14.00 2.94 12.60
N PHE A 81 -12.92 3.74 12.54
CA PHE A 81 -12.64 4.75 13.56
C PHE A 81 -13.66 5.90 13.49
N ASN A 82 -14.45 6.06 14.56
CA ASN A 82 -15.36 7.17 14.77
C ASN A 82 -14.78 8.13 15.80
N PRO A 83 -14.30 9.34 15.43
CA PRO A 83 -13.68 10.28 16.36
C PRO A 83 -14.57 10.73 17.53
N ASN A 84 -15.89 10.55 17.42
CA ASN A 84 -16.85 10.94 18.45
C ASN A 84 -17.17 9.81 19.44
N GLU A 85 -16.89 8.56 19.06
CA GLU A 85 -17.24 7.37 19.85
C GLU A 85 -16.00 6.58 20.29
N ASP A 86 -14.97 6.54 19.45
CA ASP A 86 -13.73 5.81 19.71
C ASP A 86 -12.70 6.74 20.34
N ASP A 87 -12.47 6.58 21.65
CA ASP A 87 -11.34 7.21 22.32
C ASP A 87 -10.09 6.33 22.18
N ILE A 88 -8.96 6.96 21.90
CA ILE A 88 -7.66 6.28 21.89
C ILE A 88 -7.34 5.68 23.26
N SER A 89 -7.89 6.25 24.34
CA SER A 89 -7.72 5.76 25.71
C SER A 89 -8.29 4.35 25.91
N ASP A 90 -9.41 4.01 25.25
CA ASP A 90 -10.03 2.69 25.33
C ASP A 90 -9.14 1.62 24.70
N TRP A 91 -8.42 1.96 23.62
CA TRP A 91 -7.47 1.05 22.98
C TRP A 91 -6.27 0.75 23.87
N PHE A 92 -5.85 1.70 24.71
CA PHE A 92 -4.81 1.55 25.72
C PHE A 92 -5.32 1.12 27.10
N GLY A 93 -6.62 0.82 27.24
CA GLY A 93 -7.24 0.47 28.52
C GLY A 93 -6.62 -0.76 29.20
N GLY A 94 -6.13 -1.72 28.42
CA GLY A 94 -5.41 -2.91 28.90
C GLY A 94 -3.89 -2.77 28.96
N ALA A 95 -3.33 -1.59 28.68
CA ALA A 95 -1.90 -1.43 28.57
C ALA A 95 -1.18 -1.63 29.92
N PRO A 96 0.04 -2.21 29.91
CA PRO A 96 0.87 -2.32 31.10
C PRO A 96 1.06 -0.98 31.82
N GLY A 97 1.18 -1.01 33.14
CA GLY A 97 1.25 0.20 33.98
C GLY A 97 2.41 1.16 33.65
N TRP A 98 3.44 0.73 32.92
CA TRP A 98 4.52 1.60 32.44
C TRP A 98 4.14 2.50 31.25
N LEU A 99 3.06 2.16 30.53
CA LEU A 99 2.55 2.95 29.41
C LEU A 99 1.54 4.01 29.88
N ARG A 100 0.89 3.78 31.02
CA ARG A 100 0.04 4.80 31.65
C ARG A 100 0.95 5.86 32.26
N LYS A 101 1.00 7.05 31.68
CA LYS A 101 1.58 8.20 32.38
C LYS A 101 0.66 8.54 33.56
N SER A 102 1.28 8.72 34.72
CA SER A 102 0.68 9.20 35.99
C SER A 102 -0.21 10.41 35.78
#